data_AF-A0A9D4CC82-F1
#
_entry.id   AF-A0A9D4CC82-F1
#
_cell.length_a   1.000
_cell.length_b   1.000
_cell.length_c   1.000
_cell.angle_alpha   90.00
_cell.angle_beta   90.00
_cell.angle_gamma   90.00
#
_symmetry.space_group_name_H-M   'P 1'
#
loop_
_entity.id
_entity.type
_entity.pdbx_description
1 polymer ?
#
loop_
_entity_poly.entity_id
_entity_poly.type
_entity_poly.pdbx_seq_one_letter_code
_entity_poly.pdbx_strand_id
1 'polypeptide(L)'
;MSIQRQTLWAARVGKSGKAMPSLASLPPTTEALFENMKRAHIQACIWKQALDAEPPDLDPCCYAWRKDEVSKHPFTHKDSITVALVPLNVLKMIKCGCTSDSLCSTLRCSCYQSRLP
;
A
#
# COMPACT_ATOMS: atom_id res chain seq x y z
N MET A 1 4.44 24.87 4.12
CA MET A 1 3.39 24.65 5.14
C MET A 1 3.55 25.73 6.21
N SER A 2 2.47 26.38 6.66
CA SER A 2 2.56 27.43 7.67
C SER A 2 2.87 26.87 9.06
N ILE A 3 3.58 27.65 9.88
CA ILE A 3 3.96 27.32 11.27
C ILE A 3 2.72 26.88 12.07
N GLN A 4 1.60 27.58 11.90
CA GLN A 4 0.32 27.27 12.54
C GLN A 4 -0.16 25.83 12.25
N ARG A 5 0.04 25.35 11.01
CA ARG A 5 -0.36 24.01 10.59
C ARG A 5 0.54 22.93 11.19
N GLN A 6 1.83 23.22 11.36
CA GLN A 6 2.78 22.33 12.04
C GLN A 6 2.48 22.24 13.55
N THR A 7 2.18 23.37 14.20
CA THR A 7 1.81 23.40 15.62
C THR A 7 0.51 22.64 15.88
N LEU A 8 -0.50 22.82 15.02
CA LEU A 8 -1.76 22.07 15.10
C LEU A 8 -1.57 20.57 14.87
N TRP A 9 -0.73 20.18 13.91
CA TRP A 9 -0.40 18.78 13.68
C TRP A 9 0.31 18.17 14.88
N ALA A 10 1.37 18.81 15.38
CA ALA A 10 2.14 18.37 16.55
C ALA A 10 1.28 18.26 17.81
N ALA A 11 0.36 19.20 18.05
CA ALA A 11 -0.57 19.13 19.17
C ALA A 11 -1.56 17.95 19.05
N ARG A 12 -1.97 17.61 17.82
CA ARG A 12 -2.96 16.56 17.55
C ARG A 12 -2.35 15.16 17.52
N VAL A 13 -1.13 15.01 17.02
CA VAL A 13 -0.43 13.72 16.88
C VAL A 13 0.55 13.45 18.02
N GLY A 14 1.15 14.50 18.61
CA GLY A 14 2.22 14.38 19.61
C GLY A 14 1.74 13.96 21.00
N LYS A 15 0.42 13.95 21.25
CA LYS A 15 -0.20 13.55 22.54
C LYS A 15 -1.31 12.50 22.41
N SER A 16 -1.32 11.71 21.35
CA SER A 16 -2.27 10.59 21.27
C SER A 16 -1.57 9.26 21.48
N GLY A 17 -1.68 8.72 22.70
CA GLY A 17 -1.68 7.28 22.93
C GLY A 17 -2.93 6.59 22.34
N LYS A 18 -3.67 7.25 21.44
CA LYS A 18 -4.71 6.61 20.64
C LYS A 18 -4.00 5.72 19.63
N ALA A 19 -4.29 4.44 19.70
CA ALA A 19 -3.81 3.44 18.77
C ALA A 19 -3.87 3.97 17.34
N MET A 20 -2.76 3.82 16.62
CA MET A 20 -2.69 4.13 15.20
C MET A 20 -3.93 3.50 14.53
N PRO A 21 -4.68 4.26 13.70
CA PRO A 21 -5.82 3.70 12.99
C PRO A 21 -5.36 2.43 12.28
N SER A 22 -6.15 1.36 12.38
CA SER A 22 -5.79 0.12 11.70
C SER A 22 -5.65 0.41 10.22
N LEU A 23 -4.69 -0.22 9.53
CA LEU A 23 -4.52 -0.01 8.09
C LEU A 23 -5.83 -0.29 7.32
N ALA A 24 -6.66 -1.23 7.81
CA ALA A 24 -7.98 -1.54 7.27
C ALA A 24 -9.02 -0.40 7.42
N SER A 25 -8.77 0.59 8.29
CA SER A 25 -9.64 1.77 8.47
C SER A 25 -9.29 2.92 7.53
N LEU A 26 -8.16 2.84 6.83
CA LEU A 26 -7.77 3.85 5.85
C LEU A 26 -8.57 3.64 4.54
N PRO A 27 -9.00 4.72 3.86
CA PRO A 27 -9.57 4.58 2.54
C PRO A 27 -8.53 3.97 1.57
N PRO A 28 -8.97 3.16 0.59
CA PRO A 28 -8.05 2.63 -0.40
C PRO A 28 -7.42 3.77 -1.20
N THR A 29 -6.17 3.59 -1.60
CA THR A 29 -5.52 4.45 -2.61
C THR A 29 -6.30 4.37 -3.92
N THR A 30 -6.24 5.43 -4.73
CA THR A 30 -6.89 5.49 -6.04
C THR A 30 -6.50 4.32 -6.94
N GLU A 31 -5.24 3.92 -6.94
CA GLU A 31 -4.70 2.80 -7.73
C GLU A 31 -5.32 1.47 -7.26
N ALA A 32 -5.32 1.22 -5.95
CA ALA A 32 -5.95 0.04 -5.36
C ALA A 32 -7.46 -0.03 -5.68
N LEU A 33 -8.16 1.12 -5.69
CA LEU A 33 -9.57 1.20 -6.09
C LEU A 33 -9.75 0.80 -7.56
N PHE A 34 -8.95 1.34 -8.48
CA PHE A 34 -9.03 1.01 -9.91
C PHE A 34 -8.78 -0.47 -10.18
N GLU A 35 -7.75 -1.04 -9.56
CA GLU A 35 -7.46 -2.48 -9.68
C GLU A 35 -8.61 -3.32 -9.10
N ASN A 36 -9.26 -2.86 -8.04
CA ASN A 36 -10.45 -3.54 -7.49
C ASN A 36 -11.65 -3.46 -8.43
N MET A 37 -11.89 -2.32 -9.07
CA MET A 37 -12.95 -2.16 -10.06
C MET A 37 -12.76 -3.11 -11.25
N LYS A 38 -11.53 -3.29 -11.74
CA LYS A 38 -11.22 -4.25 -12.80
C LYS A 38 -11.57 -5.69 -12.40
N ARG A 39 -11.22 -6.10 -11.17
CA ARG A 39 -11.55 -7.45 -10.66
C ARG A 39 -13.05 -7.65 -10.48
N ALA A 40 -13.76 -6.66 -9.95
CA ALA A 40 -15.21 -6.71 -9.83
C ALA A 40 -15.88 -6.81 -11.21
N HIS A 41 -15.34 -6.10 -12.20
CA HIS A 41 -15.86 -6.10 -13.57
C HIS A 41 -15.78 -7.49 -14.22
N ILE A 42 -14.62 -8.14 -14.21
CA ILE A 42 -14.48 -9.49 -14.79
C ILE A 42 -15.39 -10.49 -14.07
N GLN A 43 -15.53 -10.40 -12.74
CA GLN A 43 -16.43 -11.27 -11.99
C GLN A 43 -17.89 -11.09 -12.43
N ALA A 44 -18.33 -9.85 -12.65
CA ALA A 44 -19.66 -9.55 -13.15
C ALA A 44 -19.87 -10.04 -14.59
N CYS A 45 -18.86 -9.94 -15.46
CA CYS A 45 -18.90 -10.50 -16.82
C CYS A 45 -19.08 -12.01 -16.79
N ILE A 46 -18.28 -12.72 -15.97
CA ILE A 46 -18.39 -14.18 -15.79
C ILE A 46 -19.81 -14.56 -15.34
N TRP A 47 -20.37 -13.87 -14.35
CA TRP A 47 -21.73 -14.15 -13.88
C TRP A 47 -22.79 -13.89 -14.95
N LYS A 48 -22.65 -12.80 -15.71
CA LYS A 48 -23.58 -12.46 -16.78
C LYS A 48 -23.61 -13.53 -17.88
N GLN A 49 -22.48 -14.18 -18.12
CA GLN A 49 -22.28 -15.15 -19.20
C GLN A 49 -22.35 -16.61 -18.70
N ALA A 50 -22.72 -16.83 -17.44
CA ALA A 50 -22.67 -18.16 -16.80
C ALA A 50 -23.59 -19.20 -17.46
N LEU A 51 -24.62 -18.75 -18.18
CA LEU A 51 -25.57 -19.60 -18.89
C LEU A 51 -25.39 -19.57 -20.42
N ASP A 52 -24.46 -18.76 -20.92
CA ASP A 52 -24.20 -18.69 -22.36
C ASP A 52 -23.46 -19.96 -22.80
N ALA A 53 -23.90 -20.58 -23.89
CA ALA A 53 -23.27 -21.79 -24.43
C ALA A 53 -21.82 -21.55 -24.90
N GLU A 54 -21.53 -20.31 -25.33
CA GLU A 54 -20.22 -19.86 -25.78
C GLU A 54 -19.86 -18.53 -25.09
N PRO A 55 -19.37 -18.57 -23.83
CA PRO A 55 -18.92 -17.37 -23.15
C PRO A 55 -17.65 -16.83 -23.83
N PRO A 56 -17.48 -15.49 -23.91
CA PRO A 56 -16.27 -14.90 -24.46
C PRO A 56 -15.04 -15.22 -23.60
N ASP A 57 -13.89 -15.32 -24.27
CA ASP A 57 -12.61 -15.56 -23.62
C ASP A 57 -12.14 -14.29 -22.89
N LEU A 58 -12.26 -14.29 -21.56
CA LEU A 58 -11.86 -13.19 -20.69
C LEU A 58 -10.50 -13.52 -20.07
N ASP A 59 -9.43 -12.88 -20.55
CA ASP A 59 -8.10 -13.00 -19.93
C ASP A 59 -8.05 -12.25 -18.59
N PRO A 60 -7.89 -12.94 -17.43
CA PRO A 60 -7.80 -12.29 -16.13
C PRO A 60 -6.63 -11.30 -16.01
N CYS A 61 -5.57 -11.48 -16.80
CA CYS A 61 -4.39 -10.60 -16.75
C CYS A 61 -4.70 -9.17 -17.21
N CYS A 62 -5.74 -8.99 -18.02
CA CYS A 62 -6.29 -7.68 -18.39
C CYS A 62 -7.06 -7.00 -17.24
N TYR A 63 -7.41 -7.74 -16.19
CA TYR A 63 -8.30 -7.30 -15.11
C TYR A 63 -7.65 -7.37 -13.73
N ALA A 64 -6.42 -6.86 -13.62
CA ALA A 64 -5.69 -6.72 -12.35
C ALA A 64 -5.34 -8.05 -11.66
N TRP A 65 -5.29 -9.13 -12.42
CA TRP A 65 -4.65 -10.39 -12.02
C TRP A 65 -3.28 -10.53 -12.69
N ARG A 66 -2.43 -11.37 -12.09
CA ARG A 66 -1.19 -11.87 -12.68
C ARG A 66 -1.19 -13.38 -12.59
N LYS A 67 -0.49 -14.04 -13.51
CA LYS A 67 -0.33 -15.48 -13.50
C LYS A 67 0.97 -15.81 -12.78
N ASP A 68 0.91 -16.66 -11.77
CA ASP A 68 2.12 -17.16 -11.16
C ASP A 68 2.84 -18.08 -12.14
N GLU A 69 4.15 -17.90 -12.33
CA GLU A 69 4.87 -18.62 -13.38
C GLU A 69 4.99 -20.12 -13.09
N VAL A 70 4.95 -20.52 -11.82
CA VAL A 70 5.12 -21.90 -11.39
C VAL A 70 3.78 -22.62 -11.32
N SER A 71 2.85 -22.09 -10.53
CA SER A 71 1.53 -22.69 -10.28
C SER A 71 0.50 -22.38 -11.37
N LYS A 72 0.78 -21.40 -12.23
CA LYS A 72 -0.14 -20.89 -13.26
C LYS A 72 -1.47 -20.37 -12.71
N HIS A 73 -1.59 -20.21 -11.39
CA HIS A 73 -2.77 -19.66 -10.75
C HIS A 73 -2.78 -18.13 -10.83
N PRO A 74 -3.95 -17.52 -11.01
CA PRO A 74 -4.09 -16.09 -10.94
C PRO A 74 -3.93 -15.61 -9.49
N PHE A 75 -3.14 -14.57 -9.28
CA PHE A 75 -2.96 -13.91 -7.99
C PHE A 75 -3.02 -12.38 -8.15
N THR A 76 -3.28 -11.68 -7.05
CA THR A 76 -3.29 -10.21 -7.03
C THR A 76 -1.88 -9.70 -6.79
N HIS A 77 -1.36 -8.91 -7.73
CA HIS A 77 -0.01 -8.35 -7.62
C HIS A 77 -0.07 -7.00 -6.91
N LYS A 78 0.64 -6.86 -5.79
CA LYS A 78 0.73 -5.58 -5.07
C LYS A 78 1.57 -4.55 -5.83
N ASP A 79 2.49 -5.00 -6.68
CA ASP A 79 3.43 -4.11 -7.38
C ASP A 79 2.93 -3.66 -8.76
N SER A 80 1.64 -3.85 -9.08
CA SER A 80 1.04 -3.11 -10.21
C SER A 80 0.93 -1.61 -9.92
N ILE A 81 1.10 -1.22 -8.66
CA ILE A 81 1.20 0.15 -8.20
C ILE A 81 2.65 0.61 -8.40
N THR A 82 2.92 1.34 -9.49
CA THR A 82 4.20 2.02 -9.75
C THR A 82 4.47 3.19 -8.81
N VAL A 83 3.56 3.45 -7.87
CA VAL A 83 3.69 4.48 -6.85
C VAL A 83 4.55 3.94 -5.71
N ALA A 84 5.61 4.66 -5.37
CA ALA A 84 6.41 4.35 -4.20
C ALA A 84 5.51 4.21 -2.96
N LEU A 85 5.63 3.09 -2.24
CA LEU A 85 4.82 2.75 -1.07
C LEU A 85 4.75 3.88 -0.03
N VAL A 86 5.81 4.69 0.03
CA VAL A 86 5.93 5.85 0.91
C VAL A 86 6.65 6.97 0.14
N PRO A 87 6.12 8.21 0.12
CA PRO A 87 6.83 9.35 -0.47
C PRO A 87 8.20 9.55 0.18
N LEU A 88 9.23 9.87 -0.61
CA LEU A 88 10.60 10.07 -0.11
C LEU A 88 10.68 11.09 1.04
N ASN A 89 9.85 12.14 0.99
CA ASN A 89 9.81 13.16 2.05
C ASN A 89 9.30 12.61 3.38
N VAL A 90 8.42 11.60 3.36
CA VAL A 90 7.95 10.90 4.57
C VAL A 90 9.06 10.01 5.11
N LEU A 91 9.79 9.29 4.24
CA LEU A 91 10.95 8.49 4.66
C LEU A 91 12.01 9.35 5.37
N LYS A 92 12.28 10.56 4.86
CA LYS A 92 13.20 11.55 5.48
C LYS A 92 12.73 12.06 6.86
N MET A 93 11.45 11.89 7.19
CA MET A 93 10.89 12.28 8.48
C MET A 93 10.94 11.14 9.51
N ILE A 94 11.17 9.90 9.09
CA ILE A 94 11.32 8.77 10.00
C ILE A 94 12.66 8.93 10.72
N LYS A 95 12.61 9.06 12.05
CA LYS A 95 13.81 9.20 12.88
C LYS A 95 13.85 8.08 13.90
N CYS A 96 15.06 7.55 14.12
CA CYS A 96 15.34 6.64 15.23
C CYS A 96 15.34 7.46 16.55
N GLY A 97 15.01 6.83 17.68
CA GLY A 97 15.14 7.43 19.00
C GLY A 97 16.55 7.30 19.60
N CYS A 98 17.56 7.01 18.77
CA CYS A 98 18.92 6.80 19.26
C CYS A 98 19.53 8.10 19.75
N THR A 99 20.19 8.02 20.91
CA THR A 99 20.82 9.15 21.61
C THR A 99 22.35 9.07 21.61
N SER A 100 22.93 8.04 20.99
CA SER A 100 24.38 7.85 20.92
C SER A 100 25.03 8.79 19.91
N ASP A 101 26.26 9.21 20.21
CA ASP A 101 27.10 10.03 19.30
C ASP A 101 27.36 9.34 17.95
N SER A 102 27.32 8.01 17.92
CA SER A 102 27.32 7.23 16.68
C SER A 102 25.93 7.22 16.03
N LEU A 103 25.82 7.79 14.83
CA LEU A 103 24.60 7.87 14.01
C LEU A 103 24.03 6.47 13.71
N CYS A 104 22.90 6.13 14.35
CA CYS A 104 22.05 4.94 14.10
C CYS A 104 22.83 3.70 13.57
N SER A 105 24.01 3.37 14.12
CA SER A 105 24.96 2.39 13.55
C SER A 105 24.85 0.99 14.15
N THR A 106 24.01 0.86 15.19
CA THR A 106 23.84 -0.37 15.93
C THR A 106 22.64 -1.17 15.41
N LEU A 107 22.74 -2.49 15.51
CA LEU A 107 21.65 -3.42 15.18
C LEU A 107 20.37 -3.20 16.00
N ARG A 108 20.41 -2.40 17.08
CA ARG A 108 19.25 -2.02 17.89
C ARG A 108 18.46 -0.85 17.31
N CYS A 109 19.01 -0.16 16.31
CA CYS A 109 18.33 0.96 15.67
C CYS A 109 17.32 0.48 14.62
N SER A 110 16.08 0.93 14.74
CA SER A 110 15.02 0.63 13.77
C SER A 110 15.28 1.22 12.38
N CYS A 111 15.97 2.37 12.28
CA CYS A 111 16.38 2.96 11.00
C CYS A 111 17.43 2.10 10.29
N TYR A 112 18.41 1.57 11.05
CA TYR A 112 19.43 0.66 10.50
C TYR A 112 18.79 -0.64 9.99
N GLN A 113 17.91 -1.25 10.80
CA GLN A 113 17.21 -2.48 10.42
C GLN A 113 16.31 -2.29 9.20
N SER A 114 15.61 -1.16 9.14
CA SER A 114 14.71 -0.82 8.03
C SER A 114 15.44 -0.26 6.80
N ARG A 115 16.77 -0.15 6.83
CA ARG A 115 17.62 0.41 5.76
C ARG A 115 17.12 1.76 5.25
N LEU A 116 16.74 2.64 6.19
CA LEU A 116 16.29 3.98 5.87
C LEU A 116 17.49 4.91 5.63
N PRO A 117 17.38 5.88 4.70
CA PRO A 117 18.44 6.84 4.41
C PRO A 117 18.74 7.80 5.57
#